data_AF-A6UNY7-F1
#
_entry.id   AF-A6UNY7-F1
#
_cell.length_a   1.000
_cell.length_b   1.000
_cell.length_c   1.000
_cell.angle_alpha   90.00
_cell.angle_beta   90.00
_cell.angle_gamma   90.00
#
_symmetry.space_group_name_H-M   'P 1'
#
loop_
_entity.id
_entity.type
_entity.pdbx_description
1 polymer ?
#
loop_
_entity_poly.entity_id
_entity_poly.type
_entity_poly.pdbx_seq_one_letter_code
_entity_poly.pdbx_strand_id
1 'polypeptide(L)'
;MEKISKFKLRIKLLKYAKYGFFLAAIPSVVLVIFRCPYTVPFLACDLCAVLDCPSRHYRKPILVGLLGYVAVTKSDFCGRVCPLGTLHDIFTKIRLTISKKSFKISPELKLIFELLKYTIFAFVIVALLNGNPRFYTPIQAGNLLNSIWISIVAGGDAYLGRLLLVLGAISIGIILPRFWCRYACPYGTTIQLTKKGITKIKQHKCSNCGKHDTN
;
A
#
# COMPACT_ATOMS: atom_id res chain seq x y z
N MET A 1 -8.86 34.13 15.39
CA MET A 1 -9.87 33.05 15.25
C MET A 1 -9.97 32.50 13.80
N GLU A 2 -9.70 33.30 12.77
CA GLU A 2 -9.80 32.89 11.35
C GLU A 2 -8.88 31.72 10.92
N LYS A 3 -7.64 31.65 11.44
CA LYS A 3 -6.70 30.54 11.16
C LYS A 3 -7.23 29.17 11.62
N ILE A 4 -7.99 29.12 12.71
CA ILE A 4 -8.55 27.87 13.27
C ILE A 4 -9.69 27.36 12.38
N SER A 5 -10.50 28.27 11.82
CA SER A 5 -11.57 27.94 10.87
C SER A 5 -11.02 27.39 9.55
N LYS A 6 -10.05 28.08 8.94
CA LYS A 6 -9.37 27.62 7.71
C LYS A 6 -8.66 26.27 7.91
N PHE A 7 -8.09 26.03 9.09
CA PHE A 7 -7.44 24.76 9.43
C PHE A 7 -8.44 23.59 9.57
N LYS A 8 -9.56 23.79 10.30
CA LYS A 8 -10.64 22.79 10.40
C LYS A 8 -11.26 22.47 9.04
N LEU A 9 -11.46 23.48 8.19
CA LEU A 9 -11.99 23.32 6.84
C LEU A 9 -11.05 22.49 5.95
N ARG A 10 -9.74 22.79 5.95
CA ARG A 10 -8.74 22.00 5.22
C ARG A 10 -8.72 20.53 5.66
N ILE A 11 -8.83 20.25 6.96
CA ILE A 11 -8.87 18.87 7.47
C ILE A 11 -10.13 18.13 7.02
N LYS A 12 -11.29 18.79 7.05
CA LYS A 12 -12.56 18.21 6.56
C LYS A 12 -12.46 17.87 5.08
N LEU A 13 -11.95 18.81 4.27
CA LEU A 13 -11.83 18.66 2.83
C LEU A 13 -10.86 17.54 2.44
N LEU A 14 -9.73 17.40 3.15
CA LEU A 14 -8.81 16.27 2.99
C LEU A 14 -9.44 14.92 3.36
N LYS A 15 -10.33 14.88 4.37
CA LYS A 15 -11.08 13.66 4.69
C LYS A 15 -12.08 13.29 3.60
N TYR A 16 -12.88 14.26 3.12
CA TYR A 16 -13.83 14.00 2.04
C TYR A 16 -13.14 13.55 0.74
N ALA A 17 -12.03 14.20 0.37
CA ALA A 17 -11.23 13.78 -0.79
C ALA A 17 -10.70 12.35 -0.64
N LYS A 18 -10.22 11.97 0.56
CA LYS A 18 -9.76 10.60 0.85
C LYS A 18 -10.88 9.56 0.71
N TYR A 19 -12.06 9.82 1.29
CA TYR A 19 -13.19 8.89 1.21
C TYR A 19 -13.82 8.84 -0.19
N GLY A 20 -13.85 9.96 -0.91
CA GLY A 20 -14.30 10.01 -2.31
C GLY A 20 -13.39 9.21 -3.24
N PHE A 21 -12.07 9.37 -3.10
CA PHE A 21 -11.10 8.56 -3.86
C PHE A 21 -11.20 7.07 -3.51
N PHE A 22 -11.44 6.74 -2.24
CA PHE A 22 -11.65 5.36 -1.82
C PHE A 22 -12.88 4.73 -2.48
N LEU A 23 -14.03 5.41 -2.46
CA LEU A 23 -15.26 4.94 -3.11
C LEU A 23 -15.08 4.70 -4.61
N ALA A 24 -14.43 5.62 -5.31
CA ALA A 24 -14.13 5.47 -6.73
C ALA A 24 -13.16 4.30 -7.02
N ALA A 25 -12.28 3.97 -6.07
CA ALA A 25 -11.30 2.90 -6.20
C ALA A 25 -11.82 1.50 -5.83
N ILE A 26 -13.02 1.36 -5.23
CA ILE A 26 -13.57 0.07 -4.79
C ILE A 26 -13.57 -0.98 -5.92
N PRO A 27 -14.11 -0.70 -7.12
CA PRO A 27 -14.14 -1.68 -8.21
C PRO A 27 -12.73 -2.14 -8.61
N SER A 28 -11.78 -1.21 -8.63
CA SER A 28 -10.38 -1.50 -8.94
C SER A 28 -9.72 -2.35 -7.86
N VAL A 29 -9.97 -2.07 -6.58
CA VAL A 29 -9.43 -2.86 -5.47
C VAL A 29 -9.97 -4.29 -5.51
N VAL A 30 -11.28 -4.47 -5.72
CA VAL A 30 -11.90 -5.79 -5.85
C VAL A 30 -11.31 -6.55 -7.03
N LEU A 31 -11.28 -5.94 -8.23
CA LEU A 31 -10.72 -6.57 -9.42
C LEU A 31 -9.25 -6.95 -9.23
N VAL A 32 -8.46 -6.10 -8.57
CA VAL A 32 -7.05 -6.41 -8.32
C VAL A 32 -6.90 -7.52 -7.28
N ILE A 33 -7.73 -7.58 -6.24
CA ILE A 33 -7.68 -8.68 -5.27
C ILE A 33 -8.01 -10.03 -5.93
N PHE A 34 -8.99 -10.08 -6.84
CA PHE A 34 -9.44 -11.36 -7.41
C PHE A 34 -8.80 -11.74 -8.75
N ARG A 35 -8.35 -10.79 -9.57
CA ARG A 35 -7.89 -11.05 -10.96
C ARG A 35 -6.42 -10.71 -11.24
N CYS A 36 -5.66 -10.19 -10.28
CA CYS A 36 -4.29 -9.74 -10.55
C CYS A 36 -3.31 -10.92 -10.56
N PRO A 37 -2.57 -11.16 -11.68
CA PRO A 37 -1.58 -12.25 -11.79
C PRO A 37 -0.26 -12.01 -11.05
N TYR A 38 -0.16 -10.89 -10.34
CA TYR A 38 1.03 -10.48 -9.61
C TYR A 38 0.89 -10.81 -8.12
N THR A 39 1.98 -11.32 -7.53
CA THR A 39 2.11 -11.58 -6.08
C THR A 39 1.74 -10.36 -5.26
N VAL A 40 2.19 -9.18 -5.73
CA VAL A 40 1.83 -7.89 -5.16
C VAL A 40 0.90 -7.13 -6.11
N PRO A 41 -0.36 -6.88 -5.70
CA PRO A 41 -1.25 -5.90 -6.31
C PRO A 41 -0.56 -4.60 -6.76
N PHE A 42 -0.87 -4.12 -7.96
CA PHE A 42 -0.37 -2.84 -8.49
C PHE A 42 1.15 -2.76 -8.67
N LEU A 43 1.87 -3.89 -8.75
CA LEU A 43 3.32 -3.87 -8.89
C LEU A 43 3.78 -3.54 -10.31
N ALA A 44 3.24 -4.18 -11.34
CA ALA A 44 3.66 -4.02 -12.73
C ALA A 44 2.49 -4.02 -13.72
N CYS A 45 1.49 -3.14 -13.55
CA CYS A 45 0.31 -3.12 -14.41
C CYS A 45 0.63 -2.76 -15.88
N ASP A 46 1.75 -2.07 -16.13
CA ASP A 46 2.21 -1.73 -17.48
C ASP A 46 2.65 -2.97 -18.28
N LEU A 47 3.13 -4.01 -17.57
CA LEU A 47 3.58 -5.28 -18.15
C LEU A 47 2.46 -6.34 -18.14
N CYS A 48 1.23 -5.98 -17.79
CA CYS A 48 0.13 -6.92 -17.63
C CYS A 48 -0.55 -7.21 -18.97
N ALA A 49 -0.80 -8.50 -19.26
CA ALA A 49 -1.54 -8.93 -20.45
C ALA A 49 -3.06 -8.71 -20.33
N VAL A 50 -3.57 -8.36 -19.14
CA VAL A 50 -4.99 -8.07 -18.93
C VAL A 50 -5.30 -6.67 -19.49
N LEU A 51 -6.03 -6.61 -20.60
CA LEU A 51 -6.41 -5.37 -21.28
C LEU A 51 -7.58 -4.67 -20.60
N ASP A 52 -8.54 -5.41 -20.04
CA ASP A 52 -9.76 -4.85 -19.43
C ASP A 52 -9.58 -4.33 -18.00
N CYS A 53 -8.35 -4.31 -17.48
CA CYS A 53 -8.11 -3.82 -16.13
C CYS A 53 -8.04 -2.29 -16.13
N PRO A 54 -9.02 -1.55 -15.55
CA PRO A 54 -8.98 -0.10 -15.50
C PRO A 54 -7.74 0.43 -14.77
N SER A 55 -7.20 -0.35 -13.83
CA SER A 55 -5.97 -0.03 -13.11
C SER A 55 -4.74 0.10 -14.02
N ARG A 56 -4.72 -0.50 -15.22
CA ARG A 56 -3.64 -0.31 -16.21
C ARG A 56 -3.57 1.13 -16.68
N HIS A 57 -4.72 1.75 -16.99
CA HIS A 57 -4.80 3.12 -17.46
C HIS A 57 -4.60 4.13 -16.31
N TYR A 58 -5.19 3.87 -15.14
CA TYR A 58 -5.08 4.78 -14.00
C TYR A 58 -3.72 4.74 -13.27
N ARG A 59 -2.89 3.71 -13.47
CA ARG A 59 -1.60 3.58 -12.76
C ARG A 59 -0.63 4.72 -13.03
N LYS A 60 -0.34 5.04 -14.30
CA LYS A 60 0.60 6.12 -14.66
C LYS A 60 0.18 7.49 -14.10
N PRO A 61 -1.07 7.95 -14.27
CA PRO A 61 -1.50 9.23 -13.69
C PRO A 61 -1.52 9.18 -12.16
N ILE A 62 -1.85 8.04 -11.54
CA ILE A 62 -1.74 7.88 -10.08
C ILE A 62 -0.28 7.96 -9.62
N LEU A 63 0.67 7.38 -10.36
CA LEU A 63 2.10 7.41 -10.00
C LEU A 63 2.70 8.82 -10.16
N VAL A 64 2.34 9.53 -11.22
CA VAL A 64 2.75 10.94 -11.43
C VAL A 64 2.11 11.84 -10.37
N GLY A 65 0.81 11.68 -10.13
CA GLY A 65 0.10 12.39 -9.07
C GLY A 65 0.64 12.07 -7.68
N LEU A 66 1.06 10.82 -7.44
CA LEU A 66 1.73 10.36 -6.23
C LEU A 66 3.08 11.08 -6.04
N LEU A 67 3.93 11.08 -7.05
CA LEU A 67 5.25 11.71 -6.98
C LEU A 67 5.12 13.21 -6.72
N GLY A 68 4.19 13.88 -7.42
CA GLY A 68 3.85 15.28 -7.18
C GLY A 68 3.31 15.52 -5.76
N TYR A 69 2.38 14.68 -5.30
CA TYR A 69 1.79 14.80 -3.97
C TYR A 69 2.81 14.59 -2.85
N VAL A 70 3.70 13.60 -2.99
CA VAL A 70 4.75 13.29 -2.02
C VAL A 70 5.79 14.40 -1.98
N ALA A 71 6.17 14.97 -3.14
CA ALA A 71 7.07 16.12 -3.21
C ALA A 71 6.50 17.34 -2.46
N VAL A 72 5.20 17.61 -2.61
CA VAL A 72 4.54 18.76 -1.98
C VAL A 72 4.28 18.54 -0.49
N THR A 73 3.75 17.38 -0.09
CA THR A 73 3.28 17.16 1.29
C THR A 73 4.29 16.49 2.21
N LYS A 74 5.43 15.98 1.69
CA LYS A 74 6.42 15.16 2.41
C LYS A 74 5.79 14.00 3.21
N SER A 75 4.55 13.63 2.87
CA SER A 75 3.67 12.82 3.70
C SER A 75 3.57 11.38 3.20
N ASP A 76 3.19 10.46 4.08
CA ASP A 76 3.01 9.05 3.75
C ASP A 76 1.78 8.88 2.83
N PHE A 77 2.02 8.66 1.53
CA PHE A 77 0.97 8.41 0.54
C PHE A 77 0.00 7.31 0.96
N CYS A 78 0.54 6.21 1.50
CA CYS A 78 -0.24 5.07 1.99
C CYS A 78 -1.29 5.48 3.02
N GLY A 79 -1.09 6.55 3.79
CA GLY A 79 -2.03 7.00 4.82
C GLY A 79 -3.08 8.02 4.36
N ARG A 80 -2.84 8.71 3.24
CA ARG A 80 -3.68 9.85 2.80
C ARG A 80 -4.43 9.61 1.50
N VAL A 81 -3.86 8.86 0.57
CA VAL A 81 -4.40 8.72 -0.79
C VAL A 81 -4.63 7.26 -1.17
N CYS A 82 -3.84 6.31 -0.65
CA CYS A 82 -3.99 4.91 -1.00
C CYS A 82 -5.36 4.34 -0.58
N PRO A 83 -6.12 3.67 -1.48
CA PRO A 83 -7.43 3.13 -1.15
C PRO A 83 -7.32 1.92 -0.20
N LEU A 84 -6.30 1.06 -0.37
CA LEU A 84 -5.98 -0.02 0.56
C LEU A 84 -5.62 0.54 1.96
N GLY A 85 -4.85 1.62 2.03
CA GLY A 85 -4.53 2.26 3.30
C GLY A 85 -5.77 2.86 3.99
N THR A 86 -6.67 3.46 3.21
CA THR A 86 -7.98 3.93 3.71
C THR A 86 -8.83 2.79 4.23
N LEU A 87 -8.84 1.65 3.53
CA LEU A 87 -9.54 0.43 3.97
C LEU A 87 -9.04 -0.03 5.34
N HIS A 88 -7.73 -0.09 5.55
CA HIS A 88 -7.13 -0.43 6.84
C HIS A 88 -7.44 0.58 7.95
N ASP A 89 -7.48 1.88 7.64
CA ASP A 89 -7.86 2.91 8.60
C ASP A 89 -9.33 2.76 9.03
N ILE A 90 -10.22 2.41 8.10
CA ILE A 90 -11.63 2.12 8.38
C ILE A 90 -11.72 0.90 9.30
N PHE A 91 -11.04 -0.20 8.98
CA PHE A 91 -11.04 -1.40 9.83
C PHE A 91 -10.48 -1.14 11.23
N THR A 92 -9.39 -0.37 11.32
CA THR A 92 -8.83 0.01 12.63
C THR A 92 -9.84 0.83 13.43
N LYS A 93 -10.56 1.75 12.78
CA LYS A 93 -11.58 2.57 13.45
C LYS A 93 -12.75 1.73 13.94
N ILE A 94 -13.28 0.83 13.10
CA ILE A 94 -14.35 -0.12 13.47
C ILE A 94 -13.90 -0.98 14.65
N ARG A 95 -12.68 -1.53 14.59
CA ARG A 95 -12.11 -2.34 15.66
C ARG A 95 -11.93 -1.56 16.95
N LEU A 96 -11.53 -0.30 16.92
CA LEU A 96 -11.43 0.55 18.12
C LEU A 96 -12.81 0.91 18.70
N THR A 97 -13.85 0.95 17.87
CA THR A 97 -15.24 1.08 18.33
C THR A 97 -15.72 -0.20 19.05
N ILE A 98 -15.32 -1.38 18.57
CA ILE A 98 -15.72 -2.68 19.15
C ILE A 98 -14.82 -3.09 20.34
N SER A 99 -13.53 -2.79 20.28
CA SER A 99 -12.54 -3.19 21.28
C SER A 99 -11.45 -2.11 21.45
N LYS A 100 -11.41 -1.50 22.64
CA LYS A 100 -10.42 -0.46 22.99
C LYS A 100 -9.02 -1.01 23.29
N LYS A 101 -8.81 -2.34 23.23
CA LYS A 101 -7.52 -2.96 23.57
C LYS A 101 -6.52 -2.72 22.44
N SER A 102 -5.54 -1.85 22.70
CA SER A 102 -4.40 -1.66 21.80
C SER A 102 -3.48 -2.87 21.86
N PHE A 103 -3.28 -3.52 20.72
CA PHE A 103 -2.37 -4.66 20.63
C PHE A 103 -0.93 -4.12 20.54
N LYS A 104 -0.15 -4.27 21.62
CA LYS A 104 1.28 -3.97 21.60
C LYS A 104 2.01 -5.17 20.98
N ILE A 105 2.72 -4.93 19.88
CA ILE A 105 3.58 -5.93 19.25
C ILE A 105 4.83 -6.12 20.12
N SER A 106 5.20 -7.37 20.39
CA SER A 106 6.47 -7.69 21.07
C SER A 106 7.67 -7.38 20.16
N PRO A 107 8.84 -7.04 20.71
CA PRO A 107 10.02 -6.68 19.91
C PRO A 107 10.46 -7.79 18.93
N GLU A 108 10.26 -9.06 19.27
CA GLU A 108 10.61 -10.23 18.44
C GLU A 108 9.74 -10.29 17.18
N LEU A 109 8.42 -10.17 17.34
CA LEU A 109 7.47 -10.15 16.23
C LEU A 109 7.74 -8.97 15.28
N LYS A 110 8.13 -7.82 15.84
CA LYS A 110 8.49 -6.64 15.03
C LYS A 110 9.70 -6.92 14.14
N LEU A 111 10.71 -7.65 14.66
CA LEU A 111 11.88 -8.04 13.89
C LEU A 111 11.51 -8.99 12.74
N ILE A 112 10.68 -9.99 13.02
CA ILE A 112 10.21 -10.96 12.01
C ILE A 112 9.47 -10.23 10.88
N PHE A 113 8.57 -9.30 11.20
CA PHE A 113 7.86 -8.53 10.18
C PHE A 113 8.77 -7.59 9.38
N GLU A 114 9.78 -6.99 10.01
CA GLU A 114 10.78 -6.19 9.30
C GLU A 114 11.61 -7.06 8.35
N LEU A 115 12.05 -8.24 8.77
CA LEU A 115 12.78 -9.17 7.92
C LEU A 115 11.91 -9.61 6.73
N LEU A 116 10.68 -10.05 7.00
CA LEU A 116 9.72 -10.47 5.97
C LEU A 116 9.48 -9.35 4.95
N LYS A 117 9.35 -8.10 5.40
CA LYS A 117 9.21 -6.93 4.54
C LYS A 117 10.40 -6.78 3.58
N TYR A 118 11.63 -6.89 4.07
CA TYR A 118 12.81 -6.79 3.22
C TYR A 118 12.96 -7.99 2.28
N THR A 119 12.57 -9.19 2.71
CA THR A 119 12.55 -10.39 1.86
C THR A 119 11.55 -10.23 0.71
N ILE A 120 10.31 -9.83 0.99
CA ILE A 120 9.30 -9.57 -0.04
C ILE A 120 9.77 -8.46 -0.98
N PHE A 121 10.36 -7.40 -0.43
CA PHE A 121 10.90 -6.30 -1.23
C PHE A 121 12.04 -6.75 -2.17
N ALA A 122 13.02 -7.49 -1.67
CA ALA A 122 14.12 -8.01 -2.47
C ALA A 122 13.62 -8.97 -3.57
N PHE A 123 12.73 -9.89 -3.21
CA PHE A 123 12.09 -10.81 -4.15
C PHE A 123 11.38 -10.07 -5.29
N VAL A 124 10.63 -9.03 -4.94
CA VAL A 124 9.94 -8.16 -5.91
C VAL A 124 10.92 -7.45 -6.85
N ILE A 125 12.02 -6.92 -6.33
CA ILE A 125 13.04 -6.25 -7.17
C ILE A 125 13.68 -7.24 -8.13
N VAL A 126 14.05 -8.44 -7.67
CA VAL A 126 14.60 -9.50 -8.53
C VAL A 126 13.60 -9.90 -9.62
N ALA A 127 12.33 -10.10 -9.25
CA ALA A 127 11.27 -10.42 -10.21
C ALA A 127 11.05 -9.33 -11.27
N LEU A 128 11.24 -8.05 -10.90
CA LEU A 128 11.17 -6.93 -11.83
C LEU A 128 12.39 -6.88 -12.77
N LEU A 129 13.60 -7.13 -12.25
CA LEU A 129 14.84 -7.17 -13.05
C LEU A 129 14.84 -8.31 -14.07
N ASN A 130 14.26 -9.46 -13.72
CA ASN A 130 14.12 -10.61 -14.62
C ASN A 130 13.04 -10.42 -15.71
N GLY A 131 12.38 -9.25 -15.79
CA GLY A 131 11.41 -8.90 -16.84
C GLY A 131 10.06 -9.64 -16.77
N ASN A 132 9.94 -10.68 -15.94
CA ASN A 132 8.73 -11.50 -15.80
C ASN A 132 8.22 -11.51 -14.35
N PRO A 133 7.60 -10.42 -13.87
CA PRO A 133 6.99 -10.40 -12.53
C PRO A 133 5.71 -11.23 -12.42
N ARG A 134 5.27 -11.90 -13.51
CA ARG A 134 4.02 -12.66 -13.57
C ARG A 134 4.21 -14.02 -12.89
N PHE A 135 3.32 -14.34 -11.95
CA PHE A 135 3.36 -15.62 -11.24
C PHE A 135 2.52 -16.71 -11.91
N TYR A 136 1.49 -16.32 -12.68
CA TYR A 136 0.66 -17.23 -13.47
C TYR A 136 0.08 -16.51 -14.69
N THR A 137 -0.30 -17.28 -15.71
CA THR A 137 -0.91 -16.74 -16.94
C THR A 137 -2.35 -16.30 -16.67
N PRO A 138 -2.69 -15.02 -16.90
CA PRO A 138 -4.07 -14.56 -16.71
C PRO A 138 -4.96 -15.14 -17.81
N ILE A 139 -5.85 -16.07 -17.45
CA ILE A 139 -6.85 -16.62 -18.38
C ILE A 139 -8.10 -15.75 -18.34
N GLN A 140 -8.50 -15.23 -19.50
CA GLN A 140 -9.70 -14.43 -19.66
C GLN A 140 -10.83 -15.31 -20.20
N ALA A 141 -11.91 -15.47 -19.45
CA ALA A 141 -13.20 -15.81 -20.04
C ALA A 141 -14.37 -15.19 -19.23
N GLY A 142 -15.26 -14.52 -19.96
CA GLY A 142 -16.63 -14.17 -19.54
C GLY A 142 -16.79 -13.21 -18.35
N ASN A 143 -18.00 -13.25 -17.78
CA ASN A 143 -18.48 -12.41 -16.68
C ASN A 143 -17.64 -12.52 -15.40
N LEU A 144 -17.79 -11.56 -14.45
CA LEU A 144 -17.02 -11.46 -13.20
C LEU A 144 -16.87 -12.81 -12.47
N LEU A 145 -17.97 -13.56 -12.36
CA LEU A 145 -18.03 -14.86 -11.69
C LEU A 145 -17.27 -15.96 -12.45
N ASN A 146 -17.36 -15.97 -13.78
CA ASN A 146 -16.72 -16.99 -14.62
C ASN A 146 -15.20 -16.84 -14.58
N SER A 147 -14.69 -15.62 -14.55
CA SER A 147 -13.25 -15.40 -14.47
C SER A 147 -12.70 -15.60 -13.06
N ILE A 148 -13.51 -15.47 -12.00
CA ILE A 148 -13.12 -15.89 -10.65
C ILE A 148 -12.98 -17.41 -10.60
N TRP A 149 -13.94 -18.14 -11.15
CA TRP A 149 -13.90 -19.60 -11.25
C TRP A 149 -12.67 -20.08 -12.02
N ILE A 150 -12.41 -19.51 -13.19
CA ILE A 150 -11.26 -19.88 -14.02
C ILE A 150 -9.94 -19.48 -13.37
N SER A 151 -9.88 -18.36 -12.62
CA SER A 151 -8.67 -17.99 -11.88
C SER A 151 -8.35 -18.97 -10.75
N ILE A 152 -9.39 -19.51 -10.09
CA ILE A 152 -9.23 -20.54 -9.05
C ILE A 152 -8.78 -21.86 -9.68
N VAL A 153 -9.42 -22.29 -10.77
CA VAL A 153 -9.14 -23.58 -11.43
C VAL A 153 -7.82 -23.59 -12.20
N ALA A 154 -7.50 -22.52 -12.92
CA ALA A 154 -6.30 -22.44 -13.76
C ALA A 154 -5.07 -21.85 -13.05
N GLY A 155 -5.27 -21.10 -11.96
CA GLY A 155 -4.19 -20.51 -11.19
C GLY A 155 -3.51 -21.45 -10.20
N GLY A 156 -4.13 -22.60 -9.90
CA GLY A 156 -3.59 -23.63 -9.02
C GLY A 156 -3.12 -23.11 -7.65
N ASP A 157 -2.08 -23.74 -7.10
CA ASP A 157 -1.52 -23.41 -5.79
C ASP A 157 -0.94 -21.99 -5.73
N ALA A 158 -0.44 -21.47 -6.86
CA ALA A 158 0.14 -20.13 -6.95
C ALA A 158 -0.91 -19.02 -6.77
N TYR A 159 -2.11 -19.18 -7.36
CA TYR A 159 -3.23 -18.27 -7.13
C TYR A 159 -3.71 -18.32 -5.69
N LEU A 160 -3.85 -19.54 -5.13
CA LEU A 160 -4.31 -19.75 -3.76
C LEU A 160 -3.34 -19.12 -2.75
N GLY A 161 -2.03 -19.36 -2.90
CA GLY A 161 -1.00 -18.79 -2.04
C GLY A 161 -1.00 -17.26 -2.07
N ARG A 162 -1.17 -16.67 -3.26
CA ARG A 162 -1.28 -15.22 -3.42
C ARG A 162 -2.56 -14.66 -2.80
N LEU A 163 -3.71 -15.31 -2.96
CA LEU A 163 -4.97 -14.90 -2.35
C LEU A 163 -4.89 -14.95 -0.82
N LEU A 164 -4.32 -16.02 -0.27
CA LEU A 164 -4.07 -16.17 1.16
C LEU A 164 -3.12 -15.11 1.70
N LEU A 165 -2.07 -14.75 0.95
CA LEU A 165 -1.16 -13.67 1.34
C LEU A 165 -1.90 -12.33 1.42
N VAL A 166 -2.66 -11.97 0.37
CA VAL A 166 -3.41 -10.70 0.31
C VAL A 166 -4.48 -10.65 1.40
N LEU A 167 -5.34 -11.66 1.49
CA LEU A 167 -6.41 -11.71 2.48
C LEU A 167 -5.86 -11.82 3.90
N GLY A 168 -4.85 -12.65 4.12
CA GLY A 168 -4.19 -12.79 5.42
C GLY A 168 -3.57 -11.49 5.90
N ALA A 169 -2.87 -10.77 5.04
CA ALA A 169 -2.29 -9.47 5.38
C ALA A 169 -3.37 -8.37 5.58
N ILE A 170 -4.51 -8.45 4.87
CA ILE A 170 -5.66 -7.58 5.13
C ILE A 170 -6.26 -7.87 6.51
N SER A 171 -6.47 -9.15 6.84
CA SER A 171 -7.01 -9.62 8.13
C SER A 171 -6.09 -9.26 9.30
N ILE A 172 -4.79 -9.48 9.18
CA ILE A 172 -3.80 -9.03 10.17
C ILE A 172 -3.85 -7.51 10.31
N GLY A 173 -4.15 -6.80 9.22
CA GLY A 173 -4.33 -5.36 9.21
C GLY A 173 -5.53 -4.82 9.99
N ILE A 174 -6.44 -5.69 10.45
CA ILE A 174 -7.49 -5.37 11.43
C ILE A 174 -6.89 -5.33 12.84
N ILE A 175 -5.90 -6.20 13.10
CA ILE A 175 -5.19 -6.30 14.38
C ILE A 175 -4.11 -5.22 14.47
N LEU A 176 -3.37 -5.01 13.38
CA LEU A 176 -2.24 -4.10 13.26
C LEU A 176 -2.55 -2.99 12.25
N PRO A 177 -2.58 -1.72 12.67
CA PRO A 177 -2.97 -0.64 11.77
C PRO A 177 -2.00 -0.58 10.57
N ARG A 178 -2.57 -0.61 9.36
CA ARG A 178 -1.85 -0.48 8.07
C ARG A 178 -0.78 -1.54 7.85
N PHE A 179 -1.00 -2.78 8.33
CA PHE A 179 -0.06 -3.89 8.16
C PHE A 179 0.40 -4.08 6.71
N TRP A 180 -0.54 -4.12 5.75
CA TRP A 180 -0.23 -4.24 4.32
C TRP A 180 0.75 -3.18 3.83
N CYS A 181 0.44 -1.90 4.11
CA CYS A 181 1.27 -0.79 3.66
C CYS A 181 2.65 -0.74 4.34
N ARG A 182 2.76 -1.27 5.57
CA ARG A 182 4.01 -1.24 6.33
C ARG A 182 4.93 -2.42 6.01
N TYR A 183 4.40 -3.62 5.79
CA TYR A 183 5.21 -4.84 5.70
C TYR A 183 5.05 -5.64 4.40
N ALA A 184 3.92 -5.54 3.69
CA ALA A 184 3.68 -6.31 2.47
C ALA A 184 3.88 -5.49 1.18
N CYS A 185 3.65 -4.18 1.23
CA CYS A 185 3.69 -3.32 0.06
C CYS A 185 5.12 -2.81 -0.24
N PRO A 186 5.70 -3.10 -1.41
CA PRO A 186 7.04 -2.66 -1.78
C PRO A 186 7.13 -1.13 -1.94
N TYR A 187 6.05 -0.47 -2.39
CA TYR A 187 5.98 1.00 -2.41
C TYR A 187 6.06 1.61 -0.99
N GLY A 188 5.56 0.91 0.02
CA GLY A 188 5.69 1.34 1.41
C GLY A 188 7.14 1.31 1.87
N THR A 189 7.84 0.22 1.53
CA THR A 189 9.26 0.02 1.85
C THR A 189 10.14 1.06 1.16
N THR A 190 9.92 1.38 -0.12
CA THR A 190 10.69 2.41 -0.82
C THR A 190 10.54 3.77 -0.15
N ILE A 191 9.32 4.21 0.16
CA ILE A 191 9.08 5.49 0.83
C ILE A 191 9.77 5.54 2.20
N GLN A 192 9.72 4.44 2.95
CA GLN A 192 10.33 4.36 4.28
C GLN A 192 11.87 4.41 4.22
N LEU A 193 12.46 3.76 3.22
CA LEU A 193 13.90 3.83 2.94
C LEU A 193 14.33 5.22 2.50
N THR A 194 13.60 5.86 1.57
CA THR A 194 13.89 7.23 1.12
C THR A 194 13.85 8.21 2.28
N LYS A 195 12.86 8.10 3.18
CA LYS A 195 12.79 8.95 4.38
C LYS A 195 13.96 8.73 5.33
N LYS A 196 14.33 7.47 5.62
CA LYS A 196 15.51 7.16 6.44
C LYS A 196 16.80 7.70 5.82
N GLY A 197 16.96 7.58 4.50
CA GLY A 197 18.08 8.14 3.75
C GLY A 197 18.18 9.66 3.88
N ILE A 198 17.07 10.38 3.64
CA ILE A 198 17.02 11.85 3.77
C ILE A 198 17.34 12.30 5.21
N THR A 199 16.80 11.61 6.22
CA THR A 199 17.09 11.94 7.62
C THR A 199 18.56 11.69 7.97
N LYS A 200 19.16 10.60 7.47
CA LYS A 200 20.58 10.29 7.67
C LYS A 200 21.48 11.36 7.03
N ILE A 201 21.15 11.81 5.82
CA ILE A 201 21.86 12.91 5.13
C ILE A 201 21.77 14.21 5.92
N LYS A 202 20.60 14.53 6.48
CA LYS A 202 20.44 15.71 7.35
C LYS A 202 21.28 15.61 8.62
N GLN A 203 21.34 14.43 9.25
CA GLN A 203 22.18 14.22 10.43
C GLN A 203 23.67 14.37 10.11
N HIS A 204 24.15 13.86 8.97
CA HIS A 204 25.53 14.08 8.52
C HIS A 204 25.83 15.53 8.13
N LYS A 205 24.85 16.29 7.63
CA LYS A 205 25.00 17.75 7.43
C LYS A 205 25.04 18.51 8.77
N CYS A 206 24.33 18.03 9.79
CA CYS A 206 24.32 18.64 11.12
C CYS A 206 25.48 18.21 12.03
N SER A 207 26.25 17.16 11.70
CA SER A 207 27.47 16.82 12.45
C SER A 207 28.63 17.79 12.22
N ASN A 208 28.48 18.75 11.31
CA ASN A 208 29.43 19.85 11.09
C ASN A 208 28.86 21.22 11.53
N CYS A 209 27.73 21.24 12.23
CA CYS A 209 27.20 22.45 12.87
C CYS A 209 27.53 22.39 14.35
N GLY A 210 28.61 23.06 14.73
CA GLY A 210 28.93 23.37 16.11
C GLY A 210 27.79 24.13 16.81
N LYS A 211 27.78 23.96 18.13
CA LYS A 211 27.01 24.65 19.18
C LYS A 211 26.39 26.00 18.79
N HIS A 212 25.10 26.16 19.11
CA HIS A 212 24.45 27.31 19.75
C HIS A 212 23.02 26.84 20.15
N ASP A 213 22.74 26.57 21.43
CA ASP A 213 22.17 27.49 22.45
C ASP A 213 20.64 27.64 22.27
N THR A 214 19.74 27.57 23.26
CA THR A 214 19.76 27.76 24.72
C THR A 214 18.39 27.37 25.30
N ASN A 215 18.36 27.00 26.59
CA ASN A 215 17.24 27.08 27.57
C ASN A 215 15.84 26.58 27.17
#